data_AF-A0A2V9LD62-F1
#
_entry.id   AF-A0A2V9LD62-F1
#
_cell.length_a   1.000
_cell.length_b   1.000
_cell.length_c   1.000
_cell.angle_alpha   90.00
_cell.angle_beta   90.00
_cell.angle_gamma   90.00
#
_symmetry.space_group_name_H-M   'P 1'
#
loop_
_entity.id
_entity.type
_entity.pdbx_description
1 polymer ?
#
loop_
_entity_poly.entity_id
_entity_poly.type
_entity_poly.pdbx_seq_one_letter_code
_entity_poly.pdbx_strand_id
1 'polypeptide(L)'
;MDLTANQVATLERFLEAGFTLRTLDHLERYLAVEKSGFVALLDPSSDRLTLFGQVGYRMGKNIGMLVERGAGKCFVWKNESLPASPELLAGYEQFKSDVERLLLEDRGLEGEG
;
A
#
# COMPACT_ATOMS: atom_id res chain seq x y z
N MET A 1 -13.09 -12.78 -9.89
CA MET A 1 -12.69 -12.53 -8.48
C MET A 1 -13.78 -11.68 -7.90
N ASP A 2 -14.62 -12.29 -7.08
CA ASP A 2 -15.71 -11.62 -6.40
C ASP A 2 -15.15 -11.16 -5.05
N LEU A 3 -15.05 -9.84 -4.87
CA LEU A 3 -14.58 -9.26 -3.61
C LEU A 3 -15.66 -9.46 -2.55
N THR A 4 -15.26 -9.84 -1.34
CA THR A 4 -16.21 -9.99 -0.22
C THR A 4 -16.66 -8.60 0.26
N ALA A 5 -17.80 -8.53 0.97
CA ALA A 5 -18.29 -7.27 1.52
C ALA A 5 -17.26 -6.58 2.44
N ASN A 6 -16.48 -7.35 3.21
CA ASN A 6 -15.39 -6.82 4.05
C ASN A 6 -14.27 -6.20 3.22
N GLN A 7 -13.87 -6.87 2.13
CA GLN A 7 -12.86 -6.35 1.22
C GLN A 7 -13.35 -5.07 0.54
N VAL A 8 -14.60 -5.02 0.07
CA VAL A 8 -15.20 -3.83 -0.52
C VAL A 8 -15.25 -2.68 0.48
N ALA A 9 -15.72 -2.91 1.71
CA ALA A 9 -15.76 -1.88 2.75
C ALA A 9 -14.36 -1.34 3.08
N THR A 10 -13.35 -2.21 3.11
CA THR A 10 -11.96 -1.77 3.29
C THR A 10 -11.48 -0.90 2.13
N LEU A 11 -11.78 -1.27 0.89
CA LEU A 11 -11.44 -0.48 -0.31
C LEU A 11 -12.13 0.88 -0.33
N GLU A 12 -13.39 0.95 0.09
CA GLU A 12 -14.12 2.22 0.22
C GLU A 12 -13.43 3.14 1.22
N ARG A 13 -13.00 2.63 2.38
CA ARG A 13 -12.24 3.43 3.35
C ARG A 13 -10.92 3.95 2.79
N PHE A 14 -10.22 3.15 1.98
CA PHE A 14 -9.04 3.63 1.25
C PHE A 14 -9.40 4.82 0.34
N LEU A 15 -10.49 4.73 -0.42
CA LEU A 15 -10.95 5.84 -1.26
C LEU A 15 -11.30 7.09 -0.42
N GLU A 16 -12.01 6.91 0.70
CA GLU A 16 -12.37 8.00 1.62
C GLU A 16 -11.14 8.66 2.27
N ALA A 17 -10.11 7.88 2.57
CA ALA A 17 -8.83 8.36 3.08
C ALA A 17 -7.93 9.03 2.00
N GLY A 18 -8.43 9.13 0.76
CA GLY A 18 -7.77 9.79 -0.37
C GLY A 18 -6.80 8.90 -1.13
N PHE A 19 -6.89 7.58 -0.98
CA PHE A 19 -6.14 6.64 -1.81
C PHE A 19 -6.87 6.41 -3.14
N THR A 20 -6.10 6.05 -4.15
CA THR A 20 -6.59 5.64 -5.46
C THR A 20 -6.35 4.16 -5.65
N LEU A 21 -7.41 3.41 -5.94
CA LEU A 21 -7.30 2.00 -6.31
C LEU A 21 -6.80 1.87 -7.75
N ARG A 22 -5.81 1.02 -7.98
CA ARG A 22 -5.21 0.74 -9.28
C ARG A 22 -5.15 -0.77 -9.46
N THR A 23 -5.68 -1.23 -10.58
CA THR A 23 -5.40 -2.58 -11.06
C THR A 23 -4.07 -2.55 -11.81
N LEU A 24 -3.27 -3.58 -11.62
CA LEU A 24 -2.02 -3.77 -12.35
C LEU A 24 -2.25 -4.94 -13.30
N ASP A 25 -2.24 -4.70 -14.62
CA ASP A 25 -2.47 -5.71 -15.67
C ASP A 25 -1.58 -6.96 -15.53
N HIS A 26 -0.39 -6.84 -14.91
CA HIS A 26 0.54 -7.97 -14.71
C HIS A 26 0.39 -8.65 -13.34
N LEU A 27 -0.45 -8.12 -12.46
CA LEU A 27 -0.66 -8.55 -11.08
C LEU A 27 -2.16 -8.56 -10.79
N GLU A 28 -2.94 -9.18 -11.67
CA GLU A 28 -4.41 -9.23 -11.61
C GLU A 28 -4.96 -9.77 -10.28
N ARG A 29 -4.13 -10.52 -9.55
CA ARG A 29 -4.47 -11.06 -8.23
C ARG A 29 -4.32 -10.07 -7.08
N TYR A 30 -3.63 -8.94 -7.27
CA TYR A 30 -3.34 -7.94 -6.23
C TYR A 30 -4.00 -6.61 -6.55
N LEU A 31 -4.50 -5.94 -5.51
CA LEU A 31 -5.06 -4.59 -5.62
C LEU A 31 -3.99 -3.58 -5.21
N ALA A 32 -3.60 -2.69 -6.12
CA ALA A 32 -2.65 -1.63 -5.77
C ALA A 32 -3.40 -0.41 -5.25
N VAL A 33 -2.97 0.16 -4.13
CA VAL A 33 -3.49 1.43 -3.61
C VAL A 33 -2.40 2.48 -3.66
N GLU A 34 -2.72 3.65 -4.20
CA GLU A 34 -1.78 4.75 -4.41
C GLU A 34 -2.23 6.03 -3.70
N LYS A 35 -1.30 6.72 -3.03
CA LYS A 35 -1.54 8.04 -2.42
C LYS A 35 -0.23 8.81 -2.32
N SER A 36 -0.24 10.06 -2.77
CA SER A 36 0.94 10.95 -2.76
C SER A 36 2.20 10.35 -3.41
N GLY A 37 2.03 9.48 -4.41
CA GLY A 37 3.12 8.79 -5.09
C GLY A 37 3.64 7.52 -4.39
N PHE A 38 3.11 7.15 -3.23
CA PHE A 38 3.38 5.85 -2.60
C PHE A 38 2.36 4.82 -3.06
N VAL A 39 2.79 3.56 -3.18
CA VAL A 39 1.97 2.45 -3.63
C VAL A 39 2.11 1.28 -2.66
N ALA A 40 0.99 0.72 -2.24
CA ALA A 40 0.92 -0.56 -1.52
C ALA A 40 0.18 -1.59 -2.36
N LEU A 41 0.61 -2.84 -2.28
CA LEU A 41 -0.10 -3.97 -2.87
C LEU A 41 -0.91 -4.66 -1.78
N LEU A 42 -2.18 -4.85 -2.02
CA LEU A 42 -3.08 -5.58 -1.15
C LEU A 42 -3.37 -6.95 -1.75
N ASP A 43 -3.25 -7.99 -0.94
CA ASP A 43 -3.65 -9.36 -1.28
C ASP A 43 -5.10 -9.60 -0.82
N PRO A 44 -6.02 -9.83 -1.78
CA PRO A 44 -7.39 -10.27 -1.53
C PRO A 44 -7.54 -11.80 -1.53
N SER A 45 -6.46 -12.59 -1.47
CA SER A 45 -6.55 -14.05 -1.51
C SER A 45 -7.13 -14.63 -0.21
N SER A 46 -7.04 -13.87 0.89
CA SER A 46 -7.69 -14.19 2.16
C SER A 46 -9.07 -13.52 2.27
N ASP A 47 -9.84 -13.92 3.27
CA ASP A 47 -11.16 -13.34 3.57
C ASP A 47 -11.12 -11.80 3.76
N ARG A 48 -9.95 -11.29 4.14
CA ARG A 48 -9.65 -9.87 4.38
C ARG A 48 -8.49 -9.40 3.50
N LEU A 49 -8.46 -8.11 3.19
CA LEU A 49 -7.32 -7.50 2.52
C LEU A 49 -6.11 -7.48 3.46
N THR A 50 -4.97 -7.93 2.96
CA THR A 50 -3.70 -7.89 3.70
C THR A 50 -2.64 -7.16 2.89
N LEU A 51 -1.70 -6.50 3.54
CA LEU A 51 -0.58 -5.88 2.84
C LEU A 51 0.33 -6.97 2.28
N PHE A 52 0.47 -7.02 0.96
CA PHE A 52 1.38 -7.92 0.27
C PHE A 52 2.77 -7.30 0.17
N GLY A 53 3.73 -7.89 0.90
CA GLY A 53 5.11 -7.45 0.89
C GLY A 53 5.29 -6.10 1.60
N GLN A 54 5.86 -5.12 0.90
CA GLN A 54 6.21 -3.83 1.47
C GLN A 54 5.58 -2.72 0.66
N VAL A 55 5.37 -1.57 1.31
CA VAL A 55 5.03 -0.35 0.60
C VAL A 55 6.20 0.06 -0.30
N GLY A 56 5.88 0.63 -1.45
CA GLY A 56 6.87 1.19 -2.37
C GLY A 56 6.58 2.64 -2.75
N TYR A 57 7.53 3.25 -3.43
CA TYR A 57 7.38 4.58 -4.01
C TYR A 57 7.30 4.48 -5.52
N ARG A 58 6.39 5.23 -6.13
CA ARG A 58 6.17 5.23 -7.57
C ARG A 58 7.27 6.01 -8.27
N MET A 59 8.19 5.25 -8.86
CA MET A 59 9.29 5.74 -9.68
C MET A 59 8.84 5.72 -11.15
N GLY A 60 7.95 6.66 -11.50
CA GLY A 60 7.36 6.78 -12.84
C GLY A 60 6.30 5.71 -13.13
N LYS A 61 6.67 4.70 -13.94
CA LYS A 61 5.83 3.54 -14.27
C LYS A 61 6.08 2.33 -13.36
N ASN A 62 7.09 2.43 -12.48
CA ASN A 62 7.55 1.33 -11.67
C ASN A 62 7.40 1.64 -10.17
N ILE A 63 7.52 0.60 -9.34
CA ILE A 63 7.43 0.70 -7.88
C ILE A 63 8.82 0.39 -7.30
N GLY A 64 9.47 1.40 -6.73
CA GLY A 64 10.72 1.26 -6.00
C GLY A 64 10.46 0.76 -4.59
N MET A 65 11.16 -0.30 -4.20
CA MET A 65 11.09 -0.81 -2.83
C MET A 65 12.07 -0.05 -1.95
N LEU A 66 11.62 0.31 -0.74
CA LEU A 66 12.49 0.89 0.26
C LEU A 66 13.47 -0.18 0.74
N VAL A 67 14.77 0.08 0.54
CA VAL A 67 15.85 -0.75 1.08
C VAL A 67 16.72 0.10 1.99
N GLU A 68 17.19 -0.51 3.06
CA GLU A 68 18.22 0.07 3.91
C GLU A 68 19.59 -0.38 3.40
N ARG A 69 20.45 0.58 3.06
CA ARG A 69 21.87 0.34 2.76
C ARG A 69 22.69 1.10 3.80
N GLY A 70 23.93 0.70 4.04
CA GLY A 70 24.76 1.24 5.14
C GLY A 70 24.91 2.77 5.22
N ALA A 71 24.54 3.54 4.20
CA ALA A 71 24.52 5.01 4.19
C ALA A 71 23.12 5.64 4.43
N GLY A 72 22.05 4.85 4.51
CA GLY A 72 20.67 5.31 4.69
C GLY A 72 19.64 4.45 3.95
N LYS A 73 18.38 4.92 3.96
CA LYS A 73 17.28 4.27 3.23
C LYS A 73 17.20 4.83 1.81
N CYS A 74 16.99 3.96 0.83
CA CYS A 74 16.83 4.34 -0.58
C CYS A 74 15.70 3.53 -1.22
N PHE A 75 14.94 4.14 -2.10
CA PHE A 75 14.01 3.43 -2.97
C PHE A 75 14.79 2.88 -4.16
N VAL A 76 14.78 1.58 -4.37
CA VAL A 76 15.47 0.92 -5.48
C VAL A 76 14.48 0.18 -6.36
N TRP A 77 14.64 0.37 -7.67
CA TRP A 77 13.97 -0.40 -8.69
C TRP A 77 14.95 -0.75 -9.81
N LYS A 78 15.27 -2.05 -9.96
CA LYS A 78 16.26 -2.54 -10.93
C LYS A 78 17.59 -1.77 -10.85
N ASN A 79 17.84 -0.87 -11.80
CA ASN A 79 19.07 -0.08 -11.91
C ASN A 79 18.87 1.39 -11.48
N GLU A 80 17.66 1.75 -11.06
CA GLU A 80 17.32 3.07 -10.55
C GLU A 80 17.29 3.05 -9.02
N SER A 81 17.89 4.08 -8.42
CA SER A 81 17.91 4.25 -6.97
C SER A 81 17.66 5.71 -6.64
N LEU A 82 16.66 5.97 -5.79
CA LEU A 82 16.34 7.29 -5.30
C LEU A 82 16.59 7.34 -3.80
N PRO A 83 17.46 8.24 -3.32
CA PRO A 83 17.70 8.40 -1.89
C PRO A 83 16.39 8.76 -1.19
N ALA A 84 16.05 8.04 -0.11
CA ALA A 84 14.87 8.36 0.67
C ALA A 84 15.21 9.57 1.55
N SER A 85 15.06 10.76 0.98
CA SER A 85 15.15 12.01 1.72
C SER A 85 14.25 11.95 2.96
N PRO A 86 14.59 12.64 4.06
CA PRO A 86 13.79 12.60 5.29
C PRO A 86 12.31 12.97 5.07
N GLU A 87 12.02 13.87 4.12
CA GLU A 87 10.65 14.22 3.71
C GLU A 87 9.90 13.04 3.06
N LEU A 88 10.59 12.31 2.17
CA LEU A 88 10.05 11.09 1.55
C LEU A 88 9.89 9.97 2.56
N LEU A 89 10.82 9.85 3.51
CA LEU A 89 10.74 8.86 4.57
C LEU A 89 9.56 9.13 5.50
N ALA A 90 9.35 10.39 5.90
CA ALA A 90 8.20 10.79 6.69
C ALA A 90 6.88 10.48 5.95
N GLY A 91 6.82 10.81 4.65
CA GLY A 91 5.66 10.46 3.81
C GLY A 91 5.43 8.96 3.70
N TYR A 92 6.50 8.18 3.56
CA TYR A 92 6.45 6.72 3.51
C TYR A 92 5.93 6.11 4.80
N GLU A 93 6.46 6.54 5.95
CA GLU A 93 6.05 6.04 7.26
C GLU A 93 4.60 6.43 7.57
N GLN A 94 4.20 7.64 7.19
CA GLN A 94 2.82 8.08 7.32
C GLN A 94 1.89 7.25 6.43
N PHE A 95 2.24 7.04 5.17
CA PHE A 95 1.45 6.20 4.25
C PHE A 95 1.35 4.77 4.77
N LYS A 96 2.47 4.18 5.19
CA LYS A 96 2.51 2.82 5.74
C LYS A 96 1.59 2.68 6.93
N SER A 97 1.66 3.63 7.87
CA SER A 97 0.81 3.65 9.06
C SER A 97 -0.68 3.81 8.71
N ASP A 98 -0.99 4.64 7.71
CA ASP A 98 -2.35 4.88 7.23
C ASP A 98 -2.93 3.59 6.61
N VAL A 99 -2.14 2.88 5.79
CA VAL A 99 -2.52 1.57 5.21
C VAL A 99 -2.72 0.53 6.31
N GLU A 100 -1.75 0.35 7.22
CA GLU A 100 -1.84 -0.64 8.30
C GLU A 100 -3.06 -0.37 9.20
N ARG A 101 -3.35 0.91 9.47
CA ARG A 101 -4.52 1.33 10.23
C ARG A 101 -5.82 0.98 9.52
N LEU A 102 -5.96 1.31 8.25
CA LEU A 102 -7.15 1.04 7.46
C LEU A 102 -7.41 -0.47 7.32
N LEU A 103 -6.34 -1.27 7.19
CA LEU A 103 -6.42 -2.73 7.19
C LEU A 103 -6.77 -3.30 8.58
N LEU A 104 -6.33 -2.67 9.66
CA LEU A 104 -6.64 -3.11 11.02
C LEU A 104 -8.07 -2.74 11.45
N GLU A 105 -8.60 -1.60 10.99
CA GLU A 105 -9.98 -1.17 11.26
C GLU A 105 -11.03 -2.12 10.66
N ASP A 106 -10.64 -3.05 9.79
CA ASP A 106 -11.46 -4.19 9.37
C ASP A 106 -11.78 -5.16 10.54
N ARG A 107 -11.00 -5.16 11.63
CA ARG A 107 -11.31 -5.92 12.87
C ARG A 107 -12.41 -5.27 13.73
N GLY A 108 -12.87 -4.07 13.39
CA GLY A 108 -13.71 -3.25 14.26
C GLY A 108 -15.23 -3.41 14.11
N LEU A 109 -15.73 -4.16 13.12
CA LEU A 109 -17.18 -4.37 12.92
C LEU A 109 -17.69 -5.69 13.52
N GLU A 110 -17.06 -6.17 14.59
CA GLU A 110 -17.63 -7.18 15.49
C GLU A 110 -17.70 -6.58 16.91
N GLY A 111 -18.56 -5.59 17.08
CA GLY A 111 -18.87 -4.98 18.36
C GLY A 111 -20.12 -4.12 18.24
N GLU A 112 -21.12 -4.41 19.08
CA GLU A 112 -22.49 -3.88 19.10
C GLU A 112 -23.40 -4.59 18.07
N GLY A 113 -24.37 -5.43 18.43
CA GLY A 113 -25.12 -5.61 19.67
C GLY A 113 -26.55 -5.95 19.28
#